data_AF-A0A941YGC3-F1
#
_entry.id   AF-A0A941YGC3-F1
#
_cell.length_a   1.000
_cell.length_b   1.000
_cell.length_c   1.000
_cell.angle_alpha   90.00
_cell.angle_beta   90.00
_cell.angle_gamma   90.00
#
_symmetry.space_group_name_H-M   'P 1'
#
loop_
_entity.id
_entity.type
_entity.pdbx_description
1 polymer ?
#
loop_
_entity_poly.entity_id
_entity_poly.type
_entity_poly.pdbx_seq_one_letter_code
_entity_poly.pdbx_strand_id
1 'polypeptide(L)'
;MTRLLIRVDNAPTRCEPYGAIRLQLQTKKAFEEAKDGVYTVPMSQKENRKGETHWAGDGVHYHGDGRRFIYLAWIGERGQRFRRIKLYLDHVPNLGEGEGDVEVTIAGTMKDGTPACSTARVLDENRSGS
;
A
#
# COMPACT_ATOMS: atom_id res chain seq x y z
N MET A 1 -16.50 -2.17 -9.63
CA MET A 1 -15.48 -2.60 -8.65
C MET A 1 -14.19 -1.86 -9.00
N THR A 2 -13.57 -1.20 -8.03
CA THR A 2 -12.36 -0.38 -8.25
C THR A 2 -11.13 -1.21 -7.89
N ARG A 3 -10.04 -1.10 -8.64
CA ARG A 3 -8.74 -1.69 -8.24
C ARG A 3 -7.76 -0.57 -7.96
N LEU A 4 -7.10 -0.62 -6.81
CA LEU A 4 -5.94 0.22 -6.54
C LEU A 4 -4.68 -0.55 -6.93
N LEU A 5 -3.91 -0.01 -7.87
CA LEU A 5 -2.62 -0.51 -8.30
C LEU A 5 -1.54 0.27 -7.55
N ILE A 6 -0.80 -0.40 -6.68
CA ILE A 6 0.25 0.21 -5.88
C ILE A 6 1.59 -0.21 -6.46
N ARG A 7 2.28 0.73 -7.11
CA ARG A 7 3.64 0.56 -7.57
C ARG A 7 4.60 0.98 -6.46
N VAL A 8 5.61 0.17 -6.17
CA VAL A 8 6.61 0.49 -5.16
C VAL A 8 7.92 0.83 -5.84
N ASP A 9 8.27 2.10 -5.79
CA ASP A 9 9.53 2.61 -6.32
C ASP A 9 10.69 2.34 -5.35
N ASN A 10 11.87 2.02 -5.89
CA ASN A 10 13.08 1.77 -5.12
C ASN A 10 12.89 0.75 -3.97
N ALA A 11 12.17 -0.35 -4.19
CA ALA A 11 11.99 -1.41 -3.20
C ALA A 11 13.33 -2.15 -2.93
N PRO A 12 13.90 -2.09 -1.71
CA PRO A 12 15.13 -2.80 -1.39
C PRO A 12 14.88 -4.30 -1.33
N THR A 13 15.88 -5.08 -1.74
CA THR A 13 15.83 -6.56 -1.76
C THR A 13 16.65 -7.21 -0.65
N ARG A 14 17.42 -6.41 0.11
CA ARG A 14 18.18 -6.85 1.30
C ARG A 14 18.14 -5.82 2.41
N CYS A 15 18.18 -6.28 3.66
CA CYS A 15 18.32 -5.44 4.84
C CYS A 15 18.89 -6.26 6.01
N GLU A 16 19.97 -5.81 6.63
CA GLU A 16 20.48 -6.45 7.85
C GLU A 16 19.59 -6.13 9.07
N PRO A 17 19.44 -7.05 10.04
CA PRO A 17 19.94 -8.43 10.08
C PRO A 17 19.01 -9.46 9.38
N TYR A 18 18.09 -9.01 8.54
CA TYR A 18 17.00 -9.81 7.98
C TYR A 18 17.35 -10.55 6.67
N GLY A 19 18.56 -10.33 6.14
CA GLY A 19 19.03 -10.97 4.91
C GLY A 19 18.28 -10.48 3.68
N ALA A 20 17.85 -11.41 2.82
CA ALA A 20 16.95 -11.12 1.73
C ALA A 20 15.58 -10.66 2.25
N ILE A 21 15.01 -9.63 1.65
CA ILE A 21 13.70 -9.10 2.05
C ILE A 21 12.79 -8.96 0.84
N ARG A 22 11.49 -9.07 1.10
CA ARG A 22 10.44 -8.85 0.11
C ARG A 22 9.31 -8.06 0.74
N LEU A 23 8.59 -7.32 -0.08
CA LEU A 23 7.39 -6.62 0.34
C LEU A 23 6.17 -7.45 -0.07
N GLN A 24 5.19 -7.53 0.83
CA GLN A 24 3.95 -8.28 0.58
C GLN A 24 2.73 -7.46 1.00
N LEU A 25 1.64 -7.54 0.24
CA LEU A 25 0.36 -6.96 0.60
C LEU A 25 -0.22 -7.75 1.76
N GLN A 26 -0.55 -7.06 2.85
CA GLN A 26 -1.25 -7.67 3.97
C GLN A 26 -2.76 -7.65 3.70
N THR A 27 -3.36 -8.83 3.53
CA THR A 27 -4.82 -9.00 3.48
C THR A 27 -5.37 -9.45 4.83
N LYS A 28 -6.68 -9.68 4.94
CA LYS A 28 -7.28 -10.23 6.17
C LYS A 28 -6.86 -11.67 6.43
N LYS A 29 -6.49 -12.42 5.37
CA LYS A 29 -6.21 -13.85 5.45
C LYS A 29 -4.76 -14.22 5.21
N ALA A 30 -4.01 -13.39 4.48
CA ALA A 30 -2.69 -13.76 4.00
C ALA A 30 -1.76 -12.56 3.81
N PHE A 31 -0.53 -12.87 3.42
CA PHE A 31 0.40 -11.93 2.80
C PHE A 31 0.59 -12.33 1.34
N GLU A 32 0.33 -11.40 0.44
CA GLU A 32 0.33 -11.64 -1.00
C GLU A 32 1.53 -10.96 -1.66
N GLU A 33 2.19 -11.66 -2.55
CA GLU A 33 3.28 -11.09 -3.34
C GLU A 33 2.74 -10.27 -4.50
N ALA A 34 3.47 -9.19 -4.83
CA ALA A 34 3.21 -8.45 -6.05
C ALA A 34 3.66 -9.23 -7.28
N LYS A 35 2.96 -9.01 -8.38
CA LYS A 35 3.47 -9.34 -9.71
C LYS A 35 4.22 -8.11 -10.22
N ASP A 36 5.47 -8.28 -10.66
CA ASP A 36 6.28 -7.22 -11.28
C ASP A 36 6.43 -5.94 -10.42
N GLY A 37 6.40 -6.07 -9.08
CA GLY A 37 6.49 -4.93 -8.15
C GLY A 37 5.21 -4.08 -8.02
N VAL A 38 4.10 -4.53 -8.61
CA VAL A 38 2.79 -3.89 -8.53
C VAL A 38 1.82 -4.73 -7.70
N TYR A 39 1.28 -4.14 -6.64
CA TYR A 39 0.24 -4.75 -5.80
C TYR A 39 -1.14 -4.33 -6.30
N THR A 40 -1.99 -5.30 -6.62
CA THR A 40 -3.38 -5.02 -7.01
C THR A 40 -4.29 -5.23 -5.79
N VAL A 41 -5.04 -4.21 -5.41
CA VAL A 41 -5.99 -4.26 -4.31
C VAL A 41 -7.41 -4.06 -4.84
N PRO A 42 -8.22 -5.13 -4.93
CA PRO A 42 -9.65 -5.03 -5.22
C PRO A 42 -10.40 -4.32 -4.08
N MET A 43 -11.20 -3.31 -4.42
CA MET A 43 -11.97 -2.52 -3.46
C MET A 43 -13.36 -2.17 -3.99
N SER A 44 -14.29 -1.93 -3.06
CA SER A 44 -15.59 -1.36 -3.35
C SER A 44 -15.98 -0.36 -2.26
N GLN A 45 -16.75 0.64 -2.67
CA GLN A 45 -17.43 1.52 -1.72
C GLN A 45 -18.61 0.78 -1.09
N LYS A 46 -18.74 0.89 0.23
CA LYS A 46 -19.85 0.34 1.00
C LYS A 46 -20.41 1.40 1.92
N GLU A 47 -21.72 1.41 2.07
CA GLU A 47 -22.39 2.25 3.05
C GLU A 47 -22.46 1.55 4.41
N ASN A 48 -22.22 2.28 5.50
CA ASN A 48 -22.48 1.76 6.84
C ASN A 48 -23.91 2.08 7.30
N ARG A 49 -24.29 1.62 8.50
CA ARG A 49 -25.64 1.86 9.06
C ARG A 49 -26.00 3.33 9.28
N LYS A 50 -25.02 4.24 9.23
CA LYS A 50 -25.19 5.68 9.40
C LYS A 50 -25.29 6.42 8.05
N GLY A 51 -25.27 5.71 6.93
CA GLY A 51 -25.24 6.33 5.61
C GLY A 51 -23.85 6.75 5.13
N GLU A 52 -22.77 6.41 5.86
CA GLU A 52 -21.42 6.84 5.51
C GLU A 52 -20.78 5.84 4.54
N THR A 53 -20.40 6.33 3.36
CA THR A 53 -19.66 5.57 2.36
C THR A 53 -18.20 5.41 2.77
N HIS A 54 -17.69 4.18 2.68
CA HIS A 54 -16.30 3.86 2.97
C HIS A 54 -15.78 2.77 2.03
N TRP A 55 -14.47 2.78 1.80
CA TRP A 55 -13.80 1.71 1.06
C TRP A 55 -13.74 0.43 1.89
N ALA A 56 -13.98 -0.70 1.23
CA ALA A 56 -13.88 -2.04 1.76
C ALA A 56 -13.25 -3.00 0.75
N GLY A 57 -12.56 -4.02 1.25
CA GLY A 57 -11.87 -5.03 0.46
C GLY A 57 -11.11 -5.98 1.39
N ASP A 58 -10.48 -7.01 0.83
CA ASP A 58 -9.68 -7.95 1.63
C ASP A 58 -8.32 -7.36 2.05
N GLY A 59 -7.75 -6.50 1.20
CA GLY A 59 -6.55 -5.70 1.51
C GLY A 59 -6.84 -4.37 2.22
N VAL A 60 -8.11 -4.01 2.44
CA VAL A 60 -8.49 -2.73 3.06
C VAL A 60 -8.68 -2.90 4.56
N HIS A 61 -7.86 -2.18 5.31
CA HIS A 61 -7.88 -2.12 6.77
C HIS A 61 -8.54 -0.82 7.24
N TYR A 62 -8.92 -0.77 8.51
CA TYR A 62 -9.53 0.40 9.13
C TYR A 62 -8.74 0.87 10.34
N HIS A 63 -8.72 2.18 10.54
CA HIS A 63 -8.19 2.81 11.74
C HIS A 63 -9.36 3.22 12.65
N GLY A 64 -9.12 3.33 13.97
CA GLY A 64 -10.16 3.64 14.95
C GLY A 64 -10.81 5.02 14.79
N ASP A 65 -10.22 5.90 13.97
CA ASP A 65 -10.74 7.23 13.61
C ASP A 65 -11.57 7.22 12.31
N GLY A 66 -11.91 6.05 11.78
CA GLY A 66 -12.71 5.91 10.56
C GLY A 66 -11.92 5.82 9.26
N ARG A 67 -10.64 6.24 9.25
CA ARG A 67 -9.81 6.18 8.03
C ARG A 67 -9.60 4.75 7.55
N ARG A 68 -9.39 4.62 6.24
CA ARG A 68 -9.10 3.36 5.56
C ARG A 68 -7.67 3.38 5.03
N PHE A 69 -7.00 2.24 5.08
CA PHE A 69 -5.62 2.13 4.61
C PHE A 69 -5.29 0.74 4.08
N ILE A 70 -4.24 0.67 3.28
CA ILE A 70 -3.59 -0.55 2.81
C ILE A 70 -2.30 -0.74 3.60
N TYR A 71 -1.98 -1.99 3.94
CA TYR A 71 -0.69 -2.36 4.51
C TYR A 71 0.14 -3.17 3.53
N LEU A 72 1.37 -2.71 3.30
CA LEU A 72 2.43 -3.53 2.75
C LEU A 72 3.40 -3.88 3.88
N ALA A 73 3.86 -5.11 3.96
CA ALA A 73 4.71 -5.61 5.02
C ALA A 73 6.04 -6.11 4.45
N TRP A 74 7.14 -5.67 5.05
CA TRP A 74 8.46 -6.21 4.76
C TRP A 74 8.64 -7.52 5.50
N ILE A 75 8.92 -8.56 4.73
CA ILE A 75 9.13 -9.93 5.18
C ILE A 75 10.59 -10.28 4.92
N GLY A 76 11.28 -10.73 5.96
CA GLY A 76 12.66 -11.20 5.89
C GLY A 76 12.77 -12.62 5.35
N GLU A 77 14.00 -13.07 5.16
CA GLU A 77 14.33 -14.36 4.55
C GLU A 77 13.72 -15.55 5.32
N ARG A 78 13.59 -15.44 6.64
CA ARG A 78 12.99 -16.47 7.50
C ARG A 78 11.46 -16.34 7.62
N GLY A 79 10.83 -15.53 6.76
CA GLY A 79 9.39 -15.29 6.77
C GLY A 79 8.92 -14.34 7.89
N GLN A 80 9.84 -13.76 8.67
CA GLN A 80 9.50 -12.85 9.74
C GLN A 80 9.13 -11.47 9.20
N ARG A 81 7.99 -10.95 9.66
CA ARG A 81 7.64 -9.54 9.43
C ARG A 81 8.47 -8.65 10.34
N PHE A 82 9.10 -7.61 9.77
CA PHE A 82 9.91 -6.69 10.56
C PHE A 82 9.56 -5.20 10.37
N ARG A 83 8.98 -4.80 9.24
CA ARG A 83 8.52 -3.41 8.98
C ARG A 83 7.21 -3.39 8.19
N ARG A 84 6.49 -2.26 8.20
CA ARG A 84 5.25 -2.06 7.44
C ARG A 84 5.16 -0.66 6.86
N ILE A 85 4.57 -0.56 5.68
CA ILE A 85 4.21 0.68 5.01
C ILE A 85 2.68 0.81 5.04
N LYS A 86 2.18 1.95 5.52
CA LYS A 86 0.74 2.24 5.60
C LYS A 86 0.34 3.25 4.53
N LEU A 87 -0.41 2.85 3.51
CA LEU A 87 -0.99 3.79 2.55
C LEU A 87 -2.43 4.11 2.98
N TYR A 88 -2.67 5.31 3.51
CA TYR A 88 -4.03 5.75 3.75
C TYR A 88 -4.73 6.06 2.41
N LEU A 89 -6.00 5.67 2.29
CA LEU A 89 -6.74 5.81 1.04
C LEU A 89 -7.11 7.26 0.72
N ASP A 90 -7.23 8.12 1.73
CA ASP A 90 -7.41 9.57 1.58
C ASP A 90 -6.13 10.29 1.09
N HIS A 91 -4.98 9.60 1.07
CA HIS A 91 -3.74 10.11 0.47
C HIS A 91 -3.57 9.69 -1.00
N VAL A 92 -4.46 8.84 -1.53
CA VAL A 92 -4.37 8.37 -2.93
C VAL A 92 -5.04 9.40 -3.83
N PRO A 93 -4.30 10.04 -4.76
CA PRO A 93 -4.88 11.01 -5.68
C PRO A 93 -5.98 10.39 -6.55
N ASN A 94 -7.03 11.16 -6.84
CA ASN A 94 -8.14 10.78 -7.73
C ASN A 94 -8.92 9.53 -7.31
N LEU A 95 -8.72 9.02 -6.09
CA LEU A 95 -9.44 7.84 -5.61
C LEU A 95 -10.92 8.18 -5.38
N GLY A 96 -11.79 7.65 -6.26
CA GLY A 96 -13.24 7.86 -6.19
C GLY A 96 -13.77 8.94 -7.13
N GLU A 97 -12.93 9.55 -7.97
CA GLU A 97 -13.34 10.55 -8.97
C GLU A 97 -13.87 9.92 -10.28
N GLY A 98 -13.89 8.58 -10.37
CA GLY A 98 -14.41 7.87 -11.53
C GLY A 98 -14.51 6.36 -11.33
N GLU A 99 -15.00 5.66 -12.35
CA GLU A 99 -14.99 4.21 -12.42
C GLU A 99 -13.70 3.71 -13.06
N GLY A 100 -13.08 2.69 -12.47
CA GLY A 100 -11.90 2.03 -13.06
C GLY A 100 -10.80 1.73 -12.07
N ASP A 101 -9.60 1.52 -12.60
CA ASP A 101 -8.40 1.30 -11.83
C ASP A 101 -7.74 2.63 -11.49
N VAL A 102 -7.21 2.74 -10.28
CA VAL A 102 -6.44 3.90 -9.81
C VAL A 102 -5.02 3.42 -9.55
N GLU A 103 -4.03 4.07 -10.14
CA GLU A 103 -2.62 3.77 -9.90
C GLU A 103 -2.00 4.80 -8.95
N VAL A 104 -1.12 4.31 -8.06
CA VAL A 104 -0.34 5.15 -7.17
C VAL A 104 1.06 4.58 -7.03
N THR A 105 2.05 5.44 -7.15
CA THR A 105 3.45 5.10 -6.90
C THR A 105 3.85 5.55 -5.49
N ILE A 106 4.47 4.67 -4.71
CA ILE A 106 4.95 4.97 -3.36
C ILE A 106 6.42 4.61 -3.20
N ALA A 107 7.14 5.29 -2.29
CA ALA A 107 8.52 4.94 -1.98
C ALA A 107 8.61 3.66 -1.13
N GLY A 108 9.45 2.70 -1.57
CA GLY A 108 9.85 1.52 -0.82
C GLY A 108 10.94 1.77 0.22
N THR A 109 11.65 2.90 0.13
CA THR A 109 12.70 3.31 1.06
C THR A 109 12.39 4.61 1.79
N MET A 110 13.02 4.78 2.94
CA MET A 110 13.17 6.07 3.61
C MET A 110 14.28 6.89 2.94
N LYS A 111 14.45 8.17 3.34
CA LYS A 111 15.51 9.05 2.81
C LYS A 111 16.93 8.49 3.02
N ASP A 112 17.12 7.64 4.01
CA ASP A 112 18.40 6.98 4.34
C ASP A 112 18.63 5.67 3.57
N GLY A 113 17.73 5.31 2.64
CA GLY A 113 17.81 4.08 1.85
C GLY A 113 17.34 2.82 2.59
N THR A 114 16.94 2.91 3.87
CA THR A 114 16.42 1.75 4.59
C THR A 114 14.98 1.43 4.18
N PRO A 115 14.50 0.17 4.33
CA PRO A 115 13.13 -0.19 3.98
C PRO A 115 12.11 0.68 4.72
N ALA A 116 11.14 1.22 4.00
CA ALA A 116 10.15 2.13 4.58
C ALA A 116 9.36 1.47 5.72
N CYS A 117 9.17 2.21 6.81
CA CYS A 117 8.44 1.76 8.00
C CYS A 117 7.54 2.86 8.57
N SER A 118 6.64 3.38 7.74
CA SER A 118 5.87 4.57 8.04
C SER A 118 4.59 4.63 7.22
N THR A 119 3.84 5.73 7.37
CA THR A 119 2.87 6.13 6.36
C THR A 119 3.56 6.29 5.00
N ALA A 120 2.97 5.73 3.95
CA ALA A 120 3.50 5.73 2.60
C ALA A 120 3.75 7.16 2.13
N ARG A 121 4.93 7.37 1.53
CA ARG A 121 5.22 8.58 0.76
C ARG A 121 4.76 8.34 -0.67
N VAL A 122 3.61 8.91 -1.03
CA VAL A 122 3.14 8.95 -2.42
C VAL A 122 4.11 9.80 -3.24
N LEU A 123 4.51 9.27 -4.39
CA LEU A 123 5.37 9.95 -5.35
C LEU A 123 4.46 10.53 -6.44
N ASP A 124 4.42 11.84 -6.55
CA ASP A 124 3.76 12.47 -7.70
C ASP A 124 4.56 12.16 -8.96
N GLU A 125 3.93 11.51 -9.93
CA GLU A 125 4.52 11.33 -11.28
C GLU A 125 4.58 12.67 -12.06
N ASN A 126 3.97 13.74 -11.53
CA ASN A 126 3.92 15.07 -12.14
C ASN A 126 5.05 16.02 -11.68
N ARG A 127 6.30 15.55 -11.71
CA ARG A 127 7.48 16.43 -11.76
C ARG A 127 8.47 15.99 -12.84
N SER A 128 7.98 15.92 -14.06
CA SER A 128 8.82 16.17 -15.24
C SER A 128 8.69 17.66 -15.56
N GLY A 129 9.56 18.50 -14.98
CA GLY A 129 9.50 19.93 -15.20
C GLY A 129 10.50 20.69 -14.35
N SER A 130 11.76 20.71 -14.81
CA SER A 130 12.72 21.82 -14.71
C SER A 130 13.89 21.53 -15.64
#